data_AF-A0A517LM85-F1
#
_entry.id   AF-A0A517LM85-F1
#
_cell.length_a   1.000
_cell.length_b   1.000
_cell.length_c   1.000
_cell.angle_alpha   90.00
_cell.angle_beta   90.00
_cell.angle_gamma   90.00
#
_symmetry.space_group_name_H-M   'P 1'
#
loop_
_entity.id
_entity.type
_entity.pdbx_description
1 polymer ?
#
loop_
_entity_poly.entity_id
_entity_poly.type
_entity_poly.pdbx_seq_one_letter_code
_entity_poly.pdbx_strand_id
1 'polypeptide(L)'
;MTITTLIRSVARQPPILRATLRPRQYATAAAVAPISSSSTNPLPSARNASPPPFSGSRLPNAGTQLFHGEPTGPSVQTQIPGPKSAKAIERLTEVFDTRSLNMIADYRQSRGNYIVDPDGNVLLDVYAQIASIPVGYNNPALHAAASSPEMISSIINRPALGNFPQDDWADIIETGILSVAPKGLNQVFTAQAGSDANELAYKAAFMWKRQQERGGHHVDFTEEEMHTSMKNESPGAPELSILSFTSGFHGRLFGSLSTTRSKPIHKLDIPAFDWPQAPFPSLKYPLDAAENLEYNAKEEQRCLDAAEHLIKTYHNRPVAVVIEPVQSEGGDNHATPNFFRGLREITKKHNVLMIVDEVQTGVGATGKFWAHEHWNLESAPDIVTFSKKAQTAGYYFGNDDLRPNKAYRQFNTWMGDPARALLFKAIIKEIERLDLVKHTAETGEYLYAGLESLAKKYPNEIKDLRGKGQGTFLAFDSPRRDAVLRAAKSVGINIGGSGEKAVRLRPMLIFQEAHANILLEGLEKIFKN
;
A
#
# COMPACT_ATOMS: atom_id res chain seq x y z
N MET A 1 -42.58 -50.69 -32.14
CA MET A 1 -41.72 -50.93 -33.31
C MET A 1 -40.28 -50.71 -32.87
N THR A 2 -39.42 -51.60 -33.32
CA THR A 2 -38.15 -52.03 -32.71
C THR A 2 -36.92 -51.34 -33.32
N ILE A 3 -35.76 -51.51 -32.67
CA ILE A 3 -34.37 -51.56 -33.21
C ILE A 3 -33.60 -50.21 -33.18
N THR A 4 -32.65 -49.99 -32.24
CA THR A 4 -31.21 -50.38 -32.20
C THR A 4 -30.34 -49.66 -33.24
N THR A 5 -29.23 -49.00 -32.83
CA THR A 5 -27.85 -49.23 -33.32
C THR A 5 -26.82 -48.34 -32.61
N LEU A 6 -25.75 -49.00 -32.16
CA LEU A 6 -24.46 -48.55 -31.62
C LEU A 6 -23.67 -47.62 -32.58
N ILE A 7 -22.69 -46.86 -32.08
CA ILE A 7 -21.26 -46.96 -32.50
C ILE A 7 -20.37 -46.12 -31.56
N ARG A 8 -19.34 -46.77 -31.03
CA ARG A 8 -18.17 -46.22 -30.32
C ARG A 8 -17.20 -45.60 -31.34
N SER A 9 -16.54 -44.50 -30.99
CA SER A 9 -15.32 -44.06 -31.67
C SER A 9 -14.34 -43.46 -30.65
N VAL A 10 -13.18 -44.08 -30.60
CA VAL A 10 -12.01 -43.80 -29.78
C VAL A 10 -11.20 -42.69 -30.45
N ALA A 11 -10.92 -41.59 -29.77
CA ALA A 11 -9.96 -40.58 -30.23
C ALA A 11 -8.71 -40.59 -29.35
N ARG A 12 -7.58 -40.82 -30.01
CA ARG A 12 -6.23 -41.04 -29.50
C ARG A 12 -5.61 -39.75 -28.94
N GLN A 13 -4.88 -39.87 -27.83
CA GLN A 13 -3.94 -38.85 -27.35
C GLN A 13 -2.70 -38.76 -28.27
N PRO A 14 -2.12 -37.56 -28.49
CA PRO A 14 -0.83 -37.43 -29.15
C PRO A 14 0.35 -37.65 -28.17
N PRO A 15 1.54 -38.03 -28.67
CA PRO A 15 2.62 -38.55 -27.84
C PRO A 15 3.46 -37.46 -27.16
N ILE A 16 3.92 -37.81 -25.96
CA ILE A 16 4.84 -37.07 -25.09
C ILE A 16 6.24 -37.10 -25.70
N LEU A 17 6.80 -35.93 -26.05
CA LEU A 17 8.21 -35.77 -26.36
C LEU A 17 9.02 -35.75 -25.04
N ARG A 18 9.80 -36.80 -24.80
CA ARG A 18 10.81 -36.86 -23.74
C ARG A 18 12.02 -36.00 -24.13
N ALA A 19 12.16 -34.83 -23.51
CA ALA A 19 13.43 -34.11 -23.48
C ALA A 19 14.28 -34.65 -22.31
N THR A 20 15.44 -35.19 -22.65
CA THR A 20 16.46 -35.69 -21.71
C THR A 20 17.21 -34.51 -21.08
N LEU A 21 16.88 -34.18 -19.83
CA LEU A 21 17.66 -33.25 -19.02
C LEU A 21 18.89 -33.97 -18.43
N ARG A 22 20.09 -33.51 -18.79
CA ARG A 22 21.35 -33.88 -18.14
C ARG A 22 21.41 -33.24 -16.74
N PRO A 23 21.87 -33.94 -15.69
CA PRO A 23 22.05 -33.33 -14.38
C PRO A 23 23.29 -32.43 -14.38
N ARG A 24 23.11 -31.16 -14.00
CA ARG A 24 24.22 -30.28 -13.58
C ARG A 24 24.67 -30.72 -12.19
N GLN A 25 25.93 -31.10 -12.09
CA GLN A 25 26.63 -31.37 -10.83
C GLN A 25 26.74 -30.06 -10.04
N TYR A 26 26.25 -30.05 -8.81
CA TYR A 26 26.58 -29.04 -7.81
C TYR A 26 27.90 -29.46 -7.14
N ALA A 27 28.93 -28.64 -7.32
CA ALA A 27 30.17 -28.75 -6.56
C ALA A 27 30.02 -28.07 -5.20
N THR A 28 30.49 -28.79 -4.19
CA THR A 28 30.49 -28.51 -2.75
C THR A 28 31.55 -27.47 -2.33
N ALA A 29 31.17 -26.67 -1.33
CA ALA A 29 31.92 -26.18 -0.17
C ALA A 29 33.45 -25.93 -0.23
N ALA A 30 33.85 -24.70 0.09
CA ALA A 30 35.05 -24.27 0.82
C ALA A 30 34.96 -22.74 1.01
N ALA A 31 35.38 -22.07 2.07
CA ALA A 31 35.93 -22.42 3.37
C ALA A 31 35.72 -21.19 4.27
N VAL A 32 35.49 -21.43 5.56
CA VAL A 32 35.45 -20.41 6.62
C VAL A 32 36.88 -20.04 7.00
N ALA A 33 37.18 -18.74 7.09
CA ALA A 33 38.39 -18.23 7.75
C ALA A 33 37.99 -17.20 8.83
N PRO A 34 38.66 -17.20 9.99
CA PRO A 34 38.21 -16.47 11.18
C PRO A 34 38.73 -15.03 11.18
N ILE A 35 37.91 -14.09 11.66
CA ILE A 35 38.38 -12.75 12.05
C ILE A 35 38.37 -12.67 13.56
N SER A 36 39.54 -12.39 14.13
CA SER A 36 39.81 -12.26 15.55
C SER A 36 39.71 -10.80 16.01
N SER A 37 39.07 -10.66 17.17
CA SER A 37 39.31 -9.74 18.30
C SER A 37 39.75 -8.27 18.11
N SER A 38 38.90 -7.42 18.69
CA SER A 38 39.20 -6.30 19.62
C SER A 38 39.99 -5.08 19.13
N SER A 39 39.34 -3.91 19.15
CA SER A 39 39.85 -2.77 19.93
C SER A 39 38.74 -1.79 20.31
N THR A 40 38.69 -1.48 21.59
CA THR A 40 37.94 -0.41 22.25
C THR A 40 38.74 0.89 22.20
N ASN A 41 38.06 2.06 22.09
CA ASN A 41 38.31 3.37 22.75
C ASN A 41 37.71 4.54 21.93
N PRO A 42 37.54 5.76 22.48
CA PRO A 42 36.34 6.17 23.23
C PRO A 42 35.65 7.41 22.61
N LEU A 43 34.44 7.71 23.10
CA LEU A 43 33.65 8.92 22.81
C LEU A 43 34.40 10.22 23.17
N PRO A 44 34.26 11.31 22.39
CA PRO A 44 34.49 12.66 22.87
C PRO A 44 33.19 13.34 23.31
N SER A 45 33.33 14.01 24.45
CA SER A 45 32.41 14.85 25.21
C SER A 45 31.57 15.85 24.41
N ALA A 46 30.31 15.99 24.83
CA ALA A 46 29.40 17.08 24.48
C ALA A 46 29.90 18.44 25.03
N ARG A 47 29.89 19.46 24.19
CA ARG A 47 29.91 20.87 24.61
C ARG A 47 28.66 21.57 24.08
N ASN A 48 27.95 22.21 25.01
CA ASN A 48 26.84 23.11 24.78
C ASN A 48 27.21 24.23 23.79
N ALA A 49 26.43 24.36 22.72
CA ALA A 49 26.39 25.57 21.91
C ALA A 49 24.93 25.85 21.53
N SER A 50 24.42 27.01 21.98
CA SER A 50 23.11 27.54 21.61
C SER A 50 23.04 27.79 20.09
N PRO A 51 21.90 27.55 19.42
CA PRO A 51 21.80 27.77 17.98
C PRO A 51 21.74 29.27 17.65
N PRO A 52 22.42 29.74 16.58
CA PRO A 52 22.31 31.12 16.13
C PRO A 52 21.01 31.33 15.33
N PRO A 53 20.55 32.58 15.15
CA PRO A 53 19.34 32.88 14.40
C PRO A 53 19.54 32.59 12.91
N PHE A 54 18.51 32.05 12.26
CA PHE A 54 18.47 31.79 10.82
C PHE A 54 18.64 33.08 10.02
N SER A 55 19.87 33.33 9.52
CA SER A 55 20.14 34.21 8.39
C SER A 55 20.66 33.38 7.22
N GLY A 56 19.97 33.42 6.09
CA GLY A 56 20.20 32.54 4.95
C GLY A 56 21.62 32.60 4.37
N SER A 57 22.13 31.43 3.98
CA SER A 57 22.95 31.23 2.78
C SER A 57 23.41 29.77 2.67
N ARG A 58 22.48 28.90 2.26
CA ARG A 58 22.77 27.89 1.25
C ARG A 58 21.60 27.95 0.29
N LEU A 59 21.84 28.41 -0.94
CA LEU A 59 20.93 28.10 -2.03
C LEU A 59 20.89 26.56 -2.08
N PRO A 60 19.74 25.91 -1.88
CA PRO A 60 19.62 24.51 -2.27
C PRO A 60 19.97 24.44 -3.75
N ASN A 61 20.56 23.34 -4.21
CA ASN A 61 20.68 23.08 -5.65
C ASN A 61 19.37 23.54 -6.31
N ALA A 62 19.45 24.39 -7.33
CA ALA A 62 18.35 24.61 -8.26
C ALA A 62 18.12 23.26 -8.97
N GLY A 63 17.52 22.33 -8.24
CA GLY A 63 17.40 20.94 -8.59
C GLY A 63 16.52 20.86 -9.80
N THR A 64 17.01 20.17 -10.82
CA THR A 64 16.28 19.83 -12.04
C THR A 64 14.79 19.61 -11.75
N GLN A 65 13.95 20.39 -12.41
CA GLN A 65 12.50 20.26 -12.32
C GLN A 65 12.11 18.81 -12.67
N LEU A 66 11.49 18.09 -11.73
CA LEU A 66 11.14 16.68 -11.94
C LEU A 66 9.99 16.51 -12.95
N PHE A 67 9.16 17.55 -13.11
CA PHE A 67 8.04 17.55 -14.04
C PHE A 67 7.96 18.86 -14.82
N HIS A 68 8.19 18.82 -16.12
CA HIS A 68 8.15 20.01 -16.97
C HIS A 68 6.72 20.42 -17.34
N GLY A 69 6.46 21.73 -17.38
CA GLY A 69 5.19 22.28 -17.85
C GLY A 69 4.02 22.19 -16.87
N GLU A 70 4.27 21.87 -15.60
CA GLU A 70 3.27 22.07 -14.54
C GLU A 70 3.16 23.57 -14.15
N PRO A 71 2.03 24.01 -13.60
CA PRO A 71 1.86 25.37 -13.07
C PRO A 71 2.95 25.75 -12.05
N THR A 72 3.35 27.02 -12.00
CA THR A 72 4.33 27.51 -11.02
C THR A 72 3.76 27.62 -9.60
N GLY A 73 2.44 27.59 -9.46
CA GLY A 73 1.74 27.69 -8.19
C GLY A 73 0.23 27.57 -8.35
N PRO A 74 -0.51 27.50 -7.24
CA PRO A 74 -1.97 27.44 -7.26
C PRO A 74 -2.59 28.78 -7.70
N SER A 75 -3.81 28.71 -8.23
CA SER A 75 -4.57 29.86 -8.71
C SER A 75 -6.06 29.62 -8.51
N VAL A 76 -6.64 30.25 -7.48
CA VAL A 76 -8.07 30.13 -7.15
C VAL A 76 -8.82 31.32 -7.76
N GLN A 77 -9.65 31.04 -8.76
CA GLN A 77 -10.43 32.01 -9.54
C GLN A 77 -11.86 32.18 -9.00
N THR A 78 -12.40 31.14 -8.37
CA THR A 78 -13.76 31.10 -7.83
C THR A 78 -13.79 30.38 -6.49
N GLN A 79 -14.88 30.51 -5.74
CA GLN A 79 -15.15 29.60 -4.63
C GLN A 79 -15.19 28.15 -5.15
N ILE A 80 -14.87 27.17 -4.30
CA ILE A 80 -14.88 25.75 -4.68
C ILE A 80 -16.00 25.05 -3.90
N PRO A 81 -17.06 24.53 -4.57
CA PRO A 81 -17.24 24.49 -6.02
C PRO A 81 -17.68 25.83 -6.65
N GLY A 82 -17.14 26.14 -7.83
CA GLY A 82 -17.57 27.29 -8.64
C GLY A 82 -18.85 26.98 -9.43
N PRO A 83 -19.38 27.95 -10.21
CA PRO A 83 -20.65 27.78 -10.91
C PRO A 83 -20.66 26.62 -11.93
N LYS A 84 -19.57 26.37 -12.66
CA LYS A 84 -19.49 25.24 -13.59
C LYS A 84 -19.40 23.92 -12.85
N SER A 85 -18.61 23.87 -11.78
CA SER A 85 -18.51 22.71 -10.90
C SER A 85 -19.85 22.37 -10.26
N ALA A 86 -20.57 23.37 -9.73
CA ALA A 86 -21.88 23.17 -9.11
C ALA A 86 -22.89 22.57 -10.10
N LYS A 87 -22.98 23.12 -11.32
CA LYS A 87 -23.86 22.59 -12.37
C LYS A 87 -23.48 21.15 -12.76
N ALA A 88 -22.19 20.84 -12.80
CA ALA A 88 -21.72 19.49 -13.12
C ALA A 88 -22.02 18.50 -11.97
N ILE A 89 -21.91 18.93 -10.71
CA ILE A 89 -22.26 18.13 -9.53
C ILE A 89 -23.76 17.86 -9.49
N GLU A 90 -24.60 18.85 -9.77
CA GLU A 90 -26.06 18.69 -9.86
C GLU A 90 -26.42 17.59 -10.88
N ARG A 91 -25.90 17.70 -12.11
CA ARG A 91 -26.08 16.67 -13.14
C ARG A 91 -25.55 15.30 -12.72
N LEU A 92 -24.38 15.24 -12.08
CA LEU A 92 -23.81 13.97 -11.63
C LEU A 92 -24.67 13.31 -10.56
N THR A 93 -25.27 14.11 -9.67
CA THR A 93 -26.12 13.64 -8.56
C THR A 93 -27.36 12.89 -9.06
N GLU A 94 -27.85 13.18 -10.27
CA GLU A 94 -28.97 12.47 -10.88
C GLU A 94 -28.65 10.99 -11.16
N VAL A 95 -27.37 10.65 -11.38
CA VAL A 95 -26.95 9.32 -11.86
C VAL A 95 -25.88 8.66 -10.98
N PHE A 96 -25.33 9.37 -10.00
CA PHE A 96 -24.24 8.91 -9.15
C PHE A 96 -24.35 9.52 -7.75
N ASP A 97 -24.01 8.76 -6.72
CA ASP A 97 -24.00 9.26 -5.34
C ASP A 97 -22.82 10.22 -5.11
N THR A 98 -23.13 11.49 -4.94
CA THR A 98 -22.15 12.57 -4.77
C THR A 98 -21.91 12.95 -3.30
N ARG A 99 -22.50 12.26 -2.33
CA ARG A 99 -22.40 12.65 -0.90
C ARG A 99 -20.98 12.62 -0.34
N SER A 100 -20.09 11.82 -0.95
CA SER A 100 -18.66 11.78 -0.60
C SER A 100 -17.79 12.65 -1.50
N LEU A 101 -18.37 13.48 -2.36
CA LEU A 101 -17.63 14.29 -3.33
C LEU A 101 -16.76 15.32 -2.60
N ASN A 102 -15.46 15.27 -2.87
CA ASN A 102 -14.53 16.28 -2.38
C ASN A 102 -14.52 17.50 -3.32
N MET A 103 -14.27 17.27 -4.59
CA MET A 103 -14.36 18.26 -5.67
C MET A 103 -14.59 17.53 -6.99
N ILE A 104 -15.13 18.23 -7.99
CA ILE A 104 -15.10 17.75 -9.38
C ILE A 104 -13.83 18.28 -10.05
N ALA A 105 -13.19 17.46 -10.87
CA ALA A 105 -11.90 17.78 -11.48
C ALA A 105 -11.99 17.78 -13.02
N ASP A 106 -11.28 18.70 -13.67
CA ASP A 106 -10.92 18.60 -15.08
C ASP A 106 -9.52 17.99 -15.21
N TYR A 107 -9.50 16.66 -15.34
CA TYR A 107 -8.25 15.92 -15.49
C TYR A 107 -7.50 16.26 -16.78
N ARG A 108 -8.14 16.83 -17.82
CA ARG A 108 -7.43 17.17 -19.07
C ARG A 108 -6.49 18.36 -18.88
N GLN A 109 -6.86 19.27 -17.98
CA GLN A 109 -6.11 20.47 -17.63
C GLN A 109 -5.18 20.28 -16.43
N SER A 110 -5.39 19.24 -15.62
CA SER A 110 -4.50 18.90 -14.50
C SER A 110 -3.10 18.52 -14.99
N ARG A 111 -2.03 18.94 -14.32
CA ARG A 111 -0.64 18.70 -14.76
C ARG A 111 0.28 18.59 -13.55
N GLY A 112 1.18 17.61 -13.56
CA GLY A 112 2.16 17.42 -12.48
C GLY A 112 1.49 17.29 -11.11
N ASN A 113 1.90 18.11 -10.15
CA ASN A 113 1.35 18.14 -8.79
C ASN A 113 0.04 18.94 -8.67
N TYR A 114 -0.55 19.43 -9.77
CA TYR A 114 -1.69 20.34 -9.73
C TYR A 114 -2.96 19.73 -10.31
N ILE A 115 -4.03 19.77 -9.50
CA ILE A 115 -5.39 19.39 -9.91
C ILE A 115 -6.18 20.63 -10.30
N VAL A 116 -6.91 20.54 -11.41
CA VAL A 116 -7.72 21.63 -11.94
C VAL A 116 -9.19 21.27 -11.85
N ASP A 117 -10.05 22.23 -11.52
CA ASP A 117 -11.51 22.07 -11.60
C ASP A 117 -12.12 22.70 -12.87
N PRO A 118 -13.38 22.41 -13.21
CA PRO A 118 -14.06 23.00 -14.37
C PRO A 118 -14.16 24.53 -14.39
N ASP A 119 -14.03 25.19 -13.24
CA ASP A 119 -14.05 26.64 -13.10
C ASP A 119 -12.67 27.28 -13.34
N GLY A 120 -11.63 26.46 -13.58
CA GLY A 120 -10.27 26.91 -13.83
C GLY A 120 -9.47 27.15 -12.56
N ASN A 121 -9.97 26.73 -11.39
CA ASN A 121 -9.18 26.74 -10.17
C ASN A 121 -8.05 25.72 -10.28
N VAL A 122 -6.82 26.12 -9.98
CA VAL A 122 -5.63 25.29 -9.97
C VAL A 122 -5.18 25.10 -8.53
N LEU A 123 -5.16 23.86 -8.03
CA LEU A 123 -4.80 23.55 -6.65
C LEU A 123 -3.56 22.66 -6.62
N LEU A 124 -2.63 22.94 -5.69
CA LEU A 124 -1.57 22.00 -5.34
C LEU A 124 -2.22 20.77 -4.68
N ASP A 125 -2.03 19.60 -5.27
CA ASP A 125 -2.63 18.35 -4.81
C ASP A 125 -1.65 17.55 -3.93
N VAL A 126 -1.91 17.60 -2.63
CA VAL A 126 -1.18 16.88 -1.59
C VAL A 126 -1.98 15.67 -1.11
N TYR A 127 -3.01 15.26 -1.86
CA TYR A 127 -3.83 14.08 -1.56
C TYR A 127 -3.79 13.02 -2.68
N ALA A 128 -3.49 13.43 -3.91
CA ALA A 128 -3.18 12.57 -5.06
C ALA A 128 -4.20 11.45 -5.28
N GLN A 129 -5.49 11.80 -5.27
CA GLN A 129 -6.62 10.87 -5.40
C GLN A 129 -6.54 9.72 -4.37
N ILE A 130 -6.38 10.07 -3.09
CA ILE A 130 -6.21 9.10 -1.99
C ILE A 130 -4.93 8.26 -2.20
N ALA A 131 -3.81 8.96 -2.42
CA ALA A 131 -2.47 8.38 -2.58
C ALA A 131 -2.34 7.39 -3.75
N SER A 132 -3.06 7.58 -4.86
CA SER A 132 -3.10 6.66 -6.00
C SER A 132 -2.46 7.17 -7.30
N ILE A 133 -2.18 8.47 -7.39
CA ILE A 133 -1.41 9.03 -8.52
C ILE A 133 0.07 9.13 -8.11
N PRO A 134 0.99 8.36 -8.72
CA PRO A 134 2.39 8.32 -8.29
C PRO A 134 3.26 9.42 -8.90
N VAL A 135 3.16 9.65 -10.22
CA VAL A 135 4.17 10.42 -11.00
C VAL A 135 3.62 11.66 -11.71
N GLY A 136 2.55 12.25 -11.20
CA GLY A 136 1.97 13.47 -11.77
C GLY A 136 0.74 13.24 -12.66
N TYR A 137 -0.18 14.21 -12.65
CA TYR A 137 -1.27 14.27 -13.62
C TYR A 137 -0.72 14.46 -15.05
N ASN A 138 -1.24 13.67 -16.00
CA ASN A 138 -0.86 13.72 -17.41
C ASN A 138 0.66 13.69 -17.66
N ASN A 139 1.34 12.77 -16.97
CA ASN A 139 2.76 12.54 -17.17
C ASN A 139 3.06 12.13 -18.63
N PRO A 140 4.00 12.80 -19.33
CA PRO A 140 4.34 12.48 -20.71
C PRO A 140 4.84 11.05 -20.94
N ALA A 141 5.60 10.46 -20.00
CA ALA A 141 6.06 9.08 -20.08
C ALA A 141 4.89 8.09 -19.99
N LEU A 142 3.92 8.38 -19.12
CA LEU A 142 2.69 7.58 -19.04
C LEU A 142 1.79 7.77 -20.26
N HIS A 143 1.74 8.96 -20.85
CA HIS A 143 1.03 9.20 -22.11
C HIS A 143 1.65 8.37 -23.25
N ALA A 144 2.98 8.33 -23.35
CA ALA A 144 3.68 7.52 -24.32
C ALA A 144 3.38 6.02 -24.15
N ALA A 145 3.42 5.51 -22.92
CA ALA A 145 3.03 4.13 -22.62
C ALA A 145 1.55 3.87 -22.92
N ALA A 146 0.65 4.80 -22.59
CA ALA A 146 -0.77 4.69 -22.86
C ALA A 146 -1.12 4.65 -24.36
N SER A 147 -0.23 5.18 -25.20
CA SER A 147 -0.41 5.26 -26.65
C SER A 147 0.33 4.16 -27.43
N SER A 148 0.96 3.22 -26.72
CA SER A 148 1.75 2.17 -27.36
C SER A 148 0.87 1.09 -28.01
N PRO A 149 1.36 0.38 -29.05
CA PRO A 149 0.64 -0.74 -29.65
C PRO A 149 0.28 -1.84 -28.65
N GLU A 150 1.17 -2.13 -27.70
CA GLU A 150 0.96 -3.14 -26.64
C GLU A 150 -0.19 -2.71 -25.71
N MET A 151 -0.25 -1.43 -25.35
CA MET A 151 -1.35 -0.87 -24.57
C MET A 151 -2.68 -0.95 -25.32
N ILE A 152 -2.70 -0.56 -26.59
CA ILE A 152 -3.90 -0.63 -27.45
C ILE A 152 -4.42 -2.07 -27.49
N SER A 153 -3.54 -3.04 -27.76
CA SER A 153 -3.90 -4.46 -27.77
C SER A 153 -4.45 -4.92 -26.42
N SER A 154 -3.78 -4.55 -25.32
CA SER A 154 -4.17 -4.93 -23.95
C SER A 154 -5.54 -4.39 -23.54
N ILE A 155 -5.86 -3.15 -23.91
CA ILE A 155 -7.14 -2.51 -23.62
C ILE A 155 -8.28 -3.15 -24.42
N ILE A 156 -8.06 -3.40 -25.72
CA ILE A 156 -9.12 -3.91 -26.61
C ILE A 156 -9.43 -5.38 -26.29
N ASN A 157 -8.41 -6.21 -26.14
CA ASN A 157 -8.61 -7.66 -26.04
C ASN A 157 -8.84 -8.16 -24.61
N ARG A 158 -8.31 -7.44 -23.60
CA ARG A 158 -8.42 -7.73 -22.16
C ARG A 158 -8.60 -9.22 -21.81
N PRO A 159 -7.51 -10.01 -21.82
CA PRO A 159 -7.60 -11.47 -21.70
C PRO A 159 -8.04 -11.95 -20.32
N ALA A 160 -8.63 -13.14 -20.28
CA ALA A 160 -8.78 -13.92 -19.05
C ALA A 160 -7.44 -14.60 -18.72
N LEU A 161 -6.56 -13.89 -18.01
CA LEU A 161 -5.14 -14.23 -17.86
C LEU A 161 -4.86 -15.62 -17.27
N GLY A 162 -5.79 -16.16 -16.48
CA GLY A 162 -5.65 -17.50 -15.92
C GLY A 162 -5.85 -18.64 -16.93
N ASN A 163 -6.47 -18.37 -18.09
CA ASN A 163 -6.73 -19.38 -19.13
C ASN A 163 -6.09 -19.02 -20.48
N PHE A 164 -6.13 -17.74 -20.84
CA PHE A 164 -5.69 -17.23 -22.15
C PHE A 164 -4.74 -16.04 -21.97
N PRO A 165 -3.62 -16.20 -21.22
CA PRO A 165 -2.63 -15.14 -21.16
C PRO A 165 -2.07 -14.87 -22.55
N GLN A 166 -1.75 -13.62 -22.84
CA GLN A 166 -0.99 -13.32 -24.05
C GLN A 166 0.45 -13.86 -23.92
N ASP A 167 1.11 -14.08 -25.06
CA ASP A 167 2.41 -14.72 -25.15
C ASP A 167 3.56 -13.93 -24.49
N ASP A 168 3.43 -12.60 -24.38
CA ASP A 168 4.39 -11.72 -23.71
C ASP A 168 4.09 -11.47 -22.21
N TRP A 169 3.09 -12.15 -21.63
CA TRP A 169 2.64 -11.85 -20.26
C TRP A 169 3.74 -12.05 -19.22
N ALA A 170 4.58 -13.08 -19.39
CA ALA A 170 5.73 -13.31 -18.51
C ALA A 170 6.70 -12.12 -18.53
N ASP A 171 7.05 -11.62 -19.72
CA ASP A 171 7.95 -10.47 -19.88
C ASP A 171 7.36 -9.21 -19.23
N ILE A 172 6.06 -8.96 -19.38
CA ILE A 172 5.38 -7.81 -18.75
C ILE A 172 5.46 -7.89 -17.23
N ILE A 173 5.25 -9.08 -16.66
CA ILE A 173 5.35 -9.32 -15.22
C ILE A 173 6.80 -9.16 -14.74
N GLU A 174 7.76 -9.81 -15.39
CA GLU A 174 9.18 -9.83 -14.99
C GLU A 174 9.84 -8.46 -15.08
N THR A 175 9.57 -7.73 -16.16
CA THR A 175 10.16 -6.39 -16.40
C THR A 175 9.33 -5.24 -15.81
N GLY A 176 8.24 -5.57 -15.11
CA GLY A 176 7.33 -4.62 -14.48
C GLY A 176 7.06 -5.00 -13.03
N ILE A 177 5.94 -5.68 -12.77
CA ILE A 177 5.48 -5.97 -11.41
C ILE A 177 6.56 -6.67 -10.56
N LEU A 178 7.27 -7.66 -11.09
CA LEU A 178 8.31 -8.38 -10.34
C LEU A 178 9.65 -7.64 -10.25
N SER A 179 9.92 -6.63 -11.08
CA SER A 179 11.19 -5.88 -11.02
C SER A 179 11.36 -5.10 -9.72
N VAL A 180 10.23 -4.83 -9.04
CA VAL A 180 10.17 -4.14 -7.75
C VAL A 180 9.67 -5.06 -6.63
N ALA A 181 9.69 -6.38 -6.80
CA ALA A 181 9.20 -7.28 -5.76
C ALA A 181 10.03 -7.15 -4.45
N PRO A 182 9.39 -7.21 -3.27
CA PRO A 182 10.11 -7.18 -1.99
C PRO A 182 11.15 -8.31 -1.89
N LYS A 183 12.25 -8.05 -1.19
CA LYS A 183 13.32 -9.06 -1.00
C LYS A 183 12.74 -10.35 -0.42
N GLY A 184 13.04 -11.48 -1.07
CA GLY A 184 12.57 -12.80 -0.68
C GLY A 184 11.21 -13.20 -1.27
N LEU A 185 10.50 -12.29 -1.95
CA LEU A 185 9.22 -12.58 -2.62
C LEU A 185 9.42 -12.50 -4.13
N ASN A 186 9.50 -13.65 -4.79
CA ASN A 186 9.83 -13.76 -6.22
C ASN A 186 8.64 -14.14 -7.09
N GLN A 187 7.43 -14.10 -6.55
CA GLN A 187 6.20 -14.46 -7.24
C GLN A 187 5.13 -13.42 -7.00
N VAL A 188 4.14 -13.37 -7.90
CA VAL A 188 3.00 -12.47 -7.78
C VAL A 188 1.72 -13.16 -8.21
N PHE A 189 0.63 -12.85 -7.50
CA PHE A 189 -0.72 -13.06 -7.99
C PHE A 189 -1.36 -11.69 -8.24
N THR A 190 -1.81 -11.43 -9.46
CA THR A 190 -2.38 -10.15 -9.88
C THR A 190 -3.88 -10.07 -9.60
N ALA A 191 -4.32 -8.87 -9.22
CA ALA A 191 -5.68 -8.54 -8.78
C ALA A 191 -6.14 -7.22 -9.43
N GLN A 192 -7.41 -6.83 -9.23
CA GLN A 192 -7.95 -5.58 -9.79
C GLN A 192 -7.86 -4.37 -8.86
N ALA A 193 -7.93 -4.60 -7.54
CA ALA A 193 -7.96 -3.54 -6.54
C ALA A 193 -7.36 -4.02 -5.21
N GLY A 194 -7.09 -3.10 -4.28
CA GLY A 194 -6.54 -3.44 -2.96
C GLY A 194 -7.40 -4.40 -2.13
N SER A 195 -8.74 -4.28 -2.17
CA SER A 195 -9.62 -5.23 -1.47
C SER A 195 -9.55 -6.64 -2.09
N ASP A 196 -9.52 -6.73 -3.41
CA ASP A 196 -9.35 -8.00 -4.13
C ASP A 196 -7.98 -8.63 -3.81
N ALA A 197 -6.90 -7.84 -3.83
CA ALA A 197 -5.56 -8.29 -3.44
C ALA A 197 -5.52 -8.86 -2.02
N ASN A 198 -6.13 -8.18 -1.05
CA ASN A 198 -6.19 -8.66 0.33
C ASN A 198 -7.03 -9.92 0.49
N GLU A 199 -8.19 -10.02 -0.16
CA GLU A 199 -9.01 -11.26 -0.07
C GLU A 199 -8.34 -12.45 -0.76
N LEU A 200 -7.64 -12.23 -1.87
CA LEU A 200 -6.82 -13.25 -2.49
C LEU A 200 -5.68 -13.68 -1.55
N ALA A 201 -4.99 -12.75 -0.88
CA ALA A 201 -3.99 -13.07 0.12
C ALA A 201 -4.57 -13.88 1.30
N TYR A 202 -5.77 -13.55 1.77
CA TYR A 202 -6.45 -14.30 2.84
C TYR A 202 -6.77 -15.73 2.41
N LYS A 203 -7.32 -15.90 1.20
CA LYS A 203 -7.55 -17.23 0.64
C LYS A 203 -6.26 -18.03 0.54
N ALA A 204 -5.17 -17.42 0.07
CA ALA A 204 -3.86 -18.08 0.01
C ALA A 204 -3.42 -18.57 1.40
N ALA A 205 -3.58 -17.74 2.44
CA ALA A 205 -3.28 -18.11 3.82
C ALA A 205 -4.13 -19.29 4.34
N PHE A 206 -5.44 -19.26 4.11
CA PHE A 206 -6.33 -20.37 4.51
C PHE A 206 -5.98 -21.67 3.78
N MET A 207 -5.74 -21.59 2.46
CA MET A 207 -5.37 -22.76 1.65
C MET A 207 -4.03 -23.34 2.09
N TRP A 208 -3.02 -22.50 2.33
CA TRP A 208 -1.71 -22.89 2.84
C TRP A 208 -1.84 -23.62 4.18
N LYS A 209 -2.65 -23.09 5.11
CA LYS A 209 -2.82 -23.72 6.42
C LYS A 209 -3.49 -25.09 6.30
N ARG A 210 -4.60 -25.17 5.57
CA ARG A 210 -5.33 -26.43 5.37
C ARG A 210 -4.53 -27.45 4.58
N GLN A 211 -3.65 -27.01 3.69
CA GLN A 211 -2.71 -27.90 2.99
C GLN A 211 -1.72 -28.53 3.98
N GLN A 212 -1.16 -27.77 4.91
CA GLN A 212 -0.29 -28.31 5.96
C GLN A 212 -1.03 -29.30 6.86
N GLU A 213 -2.23 -28.95 7.31
CA GLU A 213 -3.03 -29.80 8.21
C GLU A 213 -3.46 -31.12 7.55
N ARG A 214 -3.62 -31.13 6.21
CA ARG A 214 -3.92 -32.36 5.45
C ARG A 214 -2.69 -33.25 5.20
N GLY A 215 -1.48 -32.78 5.52
CA GLY A 215 -0.24 -33.53 5.28
C GLY A 215 0.56 -33.09 4.04
N GLY A 216 0.22 -31.95 3.43
CA GLY A 216 1.02 -31.31 2.38
C GLY A 216 0.30 -31.16 1.04
N HIS A 217 1.01 -30.54 0.09
CA HIS A 217 0.49 -30.14 -1.22
C HIS A 217 -0.07 -31.27 -2.09
N HIS A 218 0.50 -32.46 -1.95
CA HIS A 218 0.19 -33.64 -2.77
C HIS A 218 -1.04 -34.42 -2.26
N VAL A 219 -1.58 -34.06 -1.08
CA VAL A 219 -2.71 -34.78 -0.49
C VAL A 219 -4.02 -34.24 -1.04
N ASP A 220 -4.85 -35.14 -1.59
CA ASP A 220 -6.15 -34.82 -2.16
C ASP A 220 -7.21 -34.53 -1.09
N PHE A 221 -8.27 -33.82 -1.48
CA PHE A 221 -9.41 -33.52 -0.61
C PHE A 221 -10.21 -34.80 -0.31
N THR A 222 -10.78 -34.87 0.89
CA THR A 222 -11.71 -35.95 1.24
C THR A 222 -13.10 -35.69 0.64
N GLU A 223 -13.89 -36.74 0.45
CA GLU A 223 -15.30 -36.63 0.03
C GLU A 223 -16.13 -35.77 0.99
N GLU A 224 -15.86 -35.87 2.29
CA GLU A 224 -16.51 -35.06 3.32
C GLU A 224 -16.18 -33.57 3.18
N GLU A 225 -14.90 -33.22 2.99
CA GLU A 225 -14.47 -31.83 2.73
C GLU A 225 -15.15 -31.28 1.46
N MET A 226 -15.20 -32.06 0.38
CA MET A 226 -15.85 -31.64 -0.85
C MET A 226 -17.36 -31.41 -0.64
N HIS A 227 -18.05 -32.34 0.00
CA HIS A 227 -19.49 -32.26 0.23
C HIS A 227 -19.89 -31.09 1.14
N THR A 228 -19.20 -30.94 2.28
CA THR A 228 -19.52 -29.90 3.27
C THR A 228 -19.14 -28.50 2.80
N SER A 229 -18.11 -28.36 1.95
CA SER A 229 -17.73 -27.07 1.36
C SER A 229 -18.87 -26.44 0.55
N MET A 230 -19.65 -27.24 -0.17
CA MET A 230 -20.78 -26.75 -0.98
C MET A 230 -21.99 -26.30 -0.14
N LYS A 231 -21.93 -26.53 1.17
CA LYS A 231 -22.95 -26.11 2.15
C LYS A 231 -22.46 -25.03 3.11
N ASN A 232 -21.23 -24.54 2.94
CA ASN A 232 -20.54 -23.66 3.89
C ASN A 232 -20.39 -24.29 5.29
N GLU A 233 -20.21 -25.62 5.36
CA GLU A 233 -20.07 -26.38 6.60
C GLU A 233 -18.64 -26.93 6.76
N SER A 234 -18.21 -27.15 8.00
CA SER A 234 -16.97 -27.88 8.29
C SER A 234 -17.11 -29.37 7.98
N PRO A 235 -16.01 -30.07 7.60
CA PRO A 235 -14.63 -29.59 7.54
C PRO A 235 -14.23 -28.88 6.23
N GLY A 236 -15.11 -28.82 5.22
CA GLY A 236 -14.85 -28.23 3.91
C GLY A 236 -14.72 -26.70 3.92
N ALA A 237 -15.54 -26.03 4.72
CA ALA A 237 -15.45 -24.61 5.07
C ALA A 237 -14.94 -24.49 6.53
N PRO A 238 -13.63 -24.29 6.74
CA PRO A 238 -13.04 -24.39 8.08
C PRO A 238 -13.24 -23.12 8.91
N GLU A 239 -13.32 -23.30 10.22
CA GLU A 239 -13.38 -22.21 11.22
C GLU A 239 -11.98 -21.62 11.48
N LEU A 240 -11.48 -20.86 10.50
CA LEU A 240 -10.19 -20.15 10.55
C LEU A 240 -10.39 -18.65 10.56
N SER A 241 -9.38 -17.91 11.00
CA SER A 241 -9.44 -16.44 11.03
C SER A 241 -8.17 -15.74 10.53
N ILE A 242 -8.33 -14.47 10.20
CA ILE A 242 -7.24 -13.53 9.96
C ILE A 242 -7.23 -12.53 11.12
N LEU A 243 -6.13 -12.44 11.85
CA LEU A 243 -5.96 -11.43 12.89
C LEU A 243 -5.67 -10.08 12.24
N SER A 244 -6.41 -9.06 12.67
CA SER A 244 -6.24 -7.67 12.25
C SER A 244 -5.97 -6.76 13.44
N PHE A 245 -5.89 -5.44 13.22
CA PHE A 245 -5.63 -4.47 14.29
C PHE A 245 -6.70 -3.39 14.38
N THR A 246 -6.93 -2.86 15.59
CA THR A 246 -7.78 -1.67 15.80
C THR A 246 -7.33 -0.52 14.90
N SER A 247 -8.27 0.27 14.39
CA SER A 247 -8.04 1.38 13.45
C SER A 247 -7.55 1.00 12.05
N GLY A 248 -7.26 -0.28 11.75
CA GLY A 248 -6.79 -0.70 10.43
C GLY A 248 -7.81 -0.54 9.29
N PHE A 249 -7.33 -0.47 8.04
CA PHE A 249 -8.17 -0.46 6.85
C PHE A 249 -7.56 -1.31 5.73
N HIS A 250 -8.26 -2.39 5.38
CA HIS A 250 -7.80 -3.38 4.40
C HIS A 250 -8.76 -3.53 3.22
N GLY A 251 -9.90 -2.84 3.22
CA GLY A 251 -10.85 -2.89 2.12
C GLY A 251 -12.31 -2.87 2.55
N ARG A 252 -13.19 -3.09 1.57
CA ARG A 252 -14.65 -3.02 1.76
C ARG A 252 -15.43 -4.22 1.19
N LEU A 253 -14.73 -5.25 0.73
CA LEU A 253 -15.35 -6.55 0.44
C LEU A 253 -15.49 -7.36 1.75
N PHE A 254 -16.36 -8.37 1.84
CA PHE A 254 -16.72 -8.99 3.13
C PHE A 254 -15.54 -9.46 3.99
N GLY A 255 -14.52 -10.09 3.40
CA GLY A 255 -13.32 -10.54 4.11
C GLY A 255 -12.44 -9.36 4.52
N SER A 256 -12.09 -8.50 3.57
CA SER A 256 -11.27 -7.29 3.82
C SER A 256 -11.93 -6.26 4.75
N LEU A 257 -13.27 -6.22 4.78
CA LEU A 257 -14.05 -5.42 5.71
C LEU A 257 -14.07 -6.04 7.10
N SER A 258 -14.02 -7.37 7.19
CA SER A 258 -13.90 -8.13 8.43
C SER A 258 -12.53 -8.01 9.08
N THR A 259 -11.51 -7.49 8.39
CA THR A 259 -10.23 -7.05 8.97
C THR A 259 -10.10 -5.53 9.11
N THR A 260 -10.98 -4.75 8.47
CA THR A 260 -11.02 -3.28 8.63
C THR A 260 -11.66 -2.88 9.97
N ARG A 261 -11.08 -1.91 10.67
CA ARG A 261 -11.48 -1.36 11.99
C ARG A 261 -11.38 0.18 12.07
N SER A 262 -11.44 0.85 10.92
CA SER A 262 -11.17 2.29 10.79
C SER A 262 -12.28 3.22 11.30
N LYS A 263 -13.53 3.04 10.84
CA LYS A 263 -14.67 3.92 11.19
C LYS A 263 -15.98 3.13 11.25
N PRO A 264 -16.91 3.45 12.17
CA PRO A 264 -18.21 2.78 12.23
C PRO A 264 -18.99 2.80 10.92
N ILE A 265 -19.04 3.96 10.24
CA ILE A 265 -19.78 4.12 8.97
C ILE A 265 -19.26 3.23 7.83
N HIS A 266 -18.06 2.67 7.93
CA HIS A 266 -17.56 1.70 6.97
C HIS A 266 -18.16 0.30 7.17
N LYS A 267 -18.72 0.01 8.36
CA LYS A 267 -19.05 -1.34 8.82
C LYS A 267 -20.51 -1.57 9.19
N LEU A 268 -21.24 -0.52 9.58
CA LEU A 268 -22.65 -0.63 10.00
C LEU A 268 -23.48 -1.33 8.92
N ASP A 269 -24.42 -2.18 9.36
CA ASP A 269 -25.39 -2.91 8.53
C ASP A 269 -24.81 -3.99 7.58
N ILE A 270 -23.53 -4.33 7.71
CA ILE A 270 -22.85 -5.32 6.84
C ILE A 270 -22.44 -6.56 7.66
N PRO A 271 -22.82 -7.79 7.25
CA PRO A 271 -22.31 -9.02 7.85
C PRO A 271 -20.77 -9.07 7.90
N ALA A 272 -20.22 -9.63 8.96
CA ALA A 272 -18.79 -9.76 9.16
C ALA A 272 -18.42 -11.16 9.65
N PHE A 273 -17.18 -11.57 9.37
CA PHE A 273 -16.60 -12.78 9.93
C PHE A 273 -16.15 -12.53 11.37
N ASP A 274 -16.35 -13.54 12.21
CA ASP A 274 -15.91 -13.55 13.61
C ASP A 274 -14.39 -13.80 13.69
N TRP A 275 -13.62 -12.74 13.38
CA TRP A 275 -12.16 -12.74 13.33
C TRP A 275 -11.57 -11.75 14.34
N PRO A 276 -10.44 -12.08 15.00
CA PRO A 276 -9.88 -11.28 16.07
C PRO A 276 -9.31 -9.96 15.58
N GLN A 277 -9.33 -8.98 16.48
CA GLN A 277 -8.56 -7.74 16.37
C GLN A 277 -7.64 -7.58 17.58
N ALA A 278 -6.37 -7.31 17.34
CA ALA A 278 -5.43 -6.86 18.37
C ALA A 278 -5.41 -5.32 18.44
N PRO A 279 -5.01 -4.71 19.57
CA PRO A 279 -4.74 -3.28 19.60
C PRO A 279 -3.51 -2.93 18.74
N PHE A 280 -3.58 -1.83 17.99
CA PHE A 280 -2.41 -1.19 17.37
C PHE A 280 -1.81 -0.17 18.36
N PRO A 281 -0.46 0.00 18.43
CA PRO A 281 0.15 0.91 19.40
C PRO A 281 -0.34 2.36 19.26
N SER A 282 -0.75 2.97 20.39
CA SER A 282 -1.04 4.40 20.46
C SER A 282 0.15 5.16 21.04
N LEU A 283 1.05 5.58 20.16
CA LEU A 283 2.32 6.21 20.54
C LEU A 283 2.17 7.70 20.86
N LYS A 284 3.04 8.21 21.74
CA LYS A 284 3.23 9.64 21.99
C LYS A 284 4.27 10.22 21.03
N TYR A 285 4.05 11.46 20.63
CA TYR A 285 4.89 12.21 19.70
C TYR A 285 5.56 13.42 20.39
N PRO A 286 6.76 13.84 19.95
CA PRO A 286 7.62 13.19 18.95
C PRO A 286 8.09 11.79 19.39
N LEU A 287 8.24 10.88 18.42
CA LEU A 287 8.59 9.48 18.70
C LEU A 287 9.98 9.31 19.33
N ASP A 288 10.90 10.21 19.01
CA ASP A 288 12.30 10.24 19.45
C ASP A 288 12.53 11.09 20.70
N ALA A 289 11.48 11.70 21.27
CA ALA A 289 11.58 12.46 22.50
C ALA A 289 11.83 11.53 23.70
N ALA A 290 12.85 11.83 24.51
CA ALA A 290 13.33 10.96 25.59
C ALA A 290 12.22 10.61 26.59
N GLU A 291 11.34 11.56 26.89
CA GLU A 291 10.19 11.42 27.77
C GLU A 291 9.10 10.46 27.24
N ASN A 292 9.08 10.20 25.93
CA ASN A 292 8.10 9.33 25.29
C ASN A 292 8.59 7.89 25.11
N LEU A 293 9.91 7.65 25.11
CA LEU A 293 10.51 6.36 24.76
C LEU A 293 10.02 5.20 25.64
N GLU A 294 10.00 5.39 26.96
CA GLU A 294 9.58 4.33 27.89
C GLU A 294 8.09 3.99 27.73
N TYR A 295 7.25 5.00 27.59
CA TYR A 295 5.81 4.81 27.37
C TYR A 295 5.57 4.07 26.04
N ASN A 296 6.20 4.53 24.95
CA ASN A 296 6.03 3.96 23.62
C ASN A 296 6.48 2.49 23.59
N ALA A 297 7.63 2.16 24.20
CA ALA A 297 8.10 0.77 24.27
C ALA A 297 7.14 -0.14 25.04
N LYS A 298 6.59 0.33 26.18
CA LYS A 298 5.60 -0.43 26.96
C LYS A 298 4.29 -0.63 26.20
N GLU A 299 3.84 0.40 25.47
CA GLU A 299 2.62 0.32 24.67
C GLU A 299 2.77 -0.66 23.49
N GLU A 300 3.91 -0.63 22.80
CA GLU A 300 4.20 -1.61 21.74
C GLU A 300 4.24 -3.03 22.29
N GLN A 301 4.92 -3.26 23.42
CA GLN A 301 4.98 -4.58 24.05
C GLN A 301 3.58 -5.07 24.45
N ARG A 302 2.76 -4.21 25.05
CA ARG A 302 1.37 -4.56 25.42
C ARG A 302 0.56 -5.00 24.20
N CYS A 303 0.74 -4.33 23.06
CA CYS A 303 0.05 -4.69 21.81
C CYS A 303 0.56 -6.03 21.24
N LEU A 304 1.86 -6.30 21.31
CA LEU A 304 2.45 -7.58 20.90
C LEU A 304 1.95 -8.73 21.77
N ASP A 305 1.92 -8.54 23.09
CA ASP A 305 1.42 -9.55 24.05
C ASP A 305 -0.06 -9.87 23.77
N ALA A 306 -0.88 -8.84 23.49
CA ALA A 306 -2.27 -9.00 23.14
C ALA A 306 -2.45 -9.75 21.80
N ALA A 307 -1.63 -9.45 20.78
CA ALA A 307 -1.65 -10.16 19.51
C ALA A 307 -1.25 -11.64 19.68
N GLU A 308 -0.18 -11.93 20.42
CA GLU A 308 0.24 -13.30 20.71
C GLU A 308 -0.81 -14.07 21.52
N HIS A 309 -1.45 -13.42 22.49
CA HIS A 309 -2.55 -14.00 23.25
C HIS A 309 -3.71 -14.42 22.34
N LEU A 310 -4.15 -13.54 21.44
CA LEU A 310 -5.23 -13.84 20.48
C LEU A 310 -4.85 -14.97 19.52
N ILE A 311 -3.61 -15.00 19.02
CA ILE A 311 -3.11 -16.10 18.18
C ILE A 311 -3.23 -17.46 18.89
N LYS A 312 -3.01 -17.50 20.21
CA LYS A 312 -3.04 -18.74 21.01
C LYS A 312 -4.44 -19.15 21.44
N THR A 313 -5.34 -18.19 21.65
CA THR A 313 -6.56 -18.43 22.46
C THR A 313 -7.87 -18.14 21.74
N TYR A 314 -7.86 -17.45 20.60
CA TYR A 314 -9.10 -17.16 19.87
C TYR A 314 -9.73 -18.45 19.33
N HIS A 315 -11.05 -18.59 19.48
CA HIS A 315 -11.77 -19.82 19.15
C HIS A 315 -11.66 -20.19 17.67
N ASN A 316 -11.73 -19.20 16.78
CA ASN A 316 -11.41 -19.37 15.36
C ASN A 316 -9.90 -19.14 15.16
N ARG A 317 -9.12 -20.22 15.01
CA ARG A 317 -7.66 -20.16 14.95
C ARG A 317 -7.13 -19.15 13.91
N PRO A 318 -6.34 -18.14 14.32
CA PRO A 318 -5.67 -17.25 13.37
C PRO A 318 -4.63 -18.00 12.53
N VAL A 319 -4.69 -17.84 11.21
CA VAL A 319 -3.71 -18.43 10.28
C VAL A 319 -2.80 -17.39 9.62
N ALA A 320 -3.22 -16.14 9.66
CA ALA A 320 -2.40 -15.00 9.27
C ALA A 320 -2.71 -13.78 10.16
N VAL A 321 -1.74 -12.88 10.21
CA VAL A 321 -1.89 -11.51 10.68
C VAL A 321 -1.83 -10.59 9.47
N VAL A 322 -2.76 -9.64 9.34
CA VAL A 322 -2.69 -8.57 8.35
C VAL A 322 -2.37 -7.23 9.03
N ILE A 323 -1.41 -6.49 8.48
CA ILE A 323 -0.95 -5.22 9.07
C ILE A 323 -0.51 -4.20 8.01
N GLU A 324 -0.92 -2.94 8.18
CA GLU A 324 -0.39 -1.79 7.41
C GLU A 324 0.91 -1.27 8.05
N PRO A 325 1.94 -0.87 7.27
CA PRO A 325 3.11 -0.23 7.85
C PRO A 325 2.88 1.12 8.53
N VAL A 326 1.93 1.87 8.01
CA VAL A 326 1.35 3.05 8.66
C VAL A 326 -0.15 2.96 8.45
N GLN A 327 -0.91 2.80 9.53
CA GLN A 327 -2.37 2.67 9.43
C GLN A 327 -2.95 3.97 8.89
N SER A 328 -3.46 3.95 7.68
CA SER A 328 -3.78 5.18 6.97
C SER A 328 -5.15 5.73 7.33
N GLU A 329 -6.23 5.04 6.94
CA GLU A 329 -7.59 5.55 7.17
C GLU A 329 -7.93 5.71 8.66
N GLY A 330 -7.30 4.90 9.51
CA GLY A 330 -7.43 4.92 10.97
C GLY A 330 -6.88 6.17 11.67
N GLY A 331 -6.16 7.03 10.95
CA GLY A 331 -5.60 8.27 11.52
C GLY A 331 -4.09 8.39 11.40
N ASP A 332 -3.45 7.78 10.40
CA ASP A 332 -1.99 7.82 10.22
C ASP A 332 -1.23 7.34 11.47
N ASN A 333 -1.61 6.18 12.01
CA ASN A 333 -0.98 5.65 13.22
C ASN A 333 0.35 4.97 12.85
N HIS A 334 1.43 5.35 13.55
CA HIS A 334 2.76 4.76 13.37
C HIS A 334 3.10 3.82 14.53
N ALA A 335 3.91 2.82 14.24
CA ALA A 335 4.67 2.05 15.22
C ALA A 335 6.15 2.07 14.83
N THR A 336 7.05 1.82 15.79
CA THR A 336 8.48 1.73 15.52
C THR A 336 8.84 0.41 14.84
N PRO A 337 10.01 0.32 14.19
CA PRO A 337 10.54 -0.95 13.68
C PRO A 337 10.59 -2.10 14.70
N ASN A 338 10.68 -1.80 16.00
CA ASN A 338 10.71 -2.83 17.05
C ASN A 338 9.38 -3.60 17.10
N PHE A 339 8.25 -2.88 17.04
CA PHE A 339 6.93 -3.51 17.02
C PHE A 339 6.79 -4.50 15.85
N PHE A 340 7.14 -4.09 14.63
CA PHE A 340 7.00 -4.96 13.46
C PHE A 340 7.96 -6.17 13.47
N ARG A 341 9.18 -6.00 14.01
CA ARG A 341 10.10 -7.12 14.24
C ARG A 341 9.56 -8.10 15.27
N GLY A 342 9.08 -7.61 16.41
CA GLY A 342 8.45 -8.45 17.43
C GLY A 342 7.20 -9.17 16.91
N LEU A 343 6.39 -8.50 16.07
CA LEU A 343 5.26 -9.13 15.41
C LEU A 343 5.72 -10.25 14.46
N ARG A 344 6.76 -10.03 13.67
CA ARG A 344 7.33 -11.08 12.79
C ARG A 344 7.84 -12.28 13.58
N GLU A 345 8.51 -12.06 14.71
CA GLU A 345 8.95 -13.14 15.60
C GLU A 345 7.76 -13.96 16.11
N ILE A 346 6.69 -13.29 16.55
CA ILE A 346 5.46 -13.93 17.01
C ILE A 346 4.83 -14.76 15.88
N THR A 347 4.68 -14.22 14.68
CA THR A 347 4.02 -14.97 13.59
C THR A 347 4.85 -16.20 13.20
N LYS A 348 6.19 -16.08 13.15
CA LYS A 348 7.09 -17.22 12.90
C LYS A 348 7.00 -18.28 13.99
N LYS A 349 7.02 -17.87 15.27
CA LYS A 349 6.93 -18.77 16.43
C LYS A 349 5.67 -19.62 16.42
N HIS A 350 4.55 -19.08 15.96
CA HIS A 350 3.23 -19.75 15.98
C HIS A 350 2.80 -20.36 14.65
N ASN A 351 3.67 -20.35 13.63
CA ASN A 351 3.36 -20.82 12.27
C ASN A 351 2.08 -20.14 11.72
N VAL A 352 2.07 -18.81 11.84
CA VAL A 352 1.05 -17.88 11.33
C VAL A 352 1.73 -17.02 10.27
N LEU A 353 1.03 -16.74 9.16
CA LEU A 353 1.58 -15.91 8.10
C LEU A 353 1.52 -14.42 8.46
N MET A 354 2.50 -13.65 8.01
CA MET A 354 2.48 -12.19 8.08
C MET A 354 2.14 -11.62 6.70
N ILE A 355 0.98 -10.98 6.59
CA ILE A 355 0.51 -10.24 5.43
C ILE A 355 0.75 -8.76 5.68
N VAL A 356 1.63 -8.14 4.91
CA VAL A 356 1.87 -6.71 4.97
C VAL A 356 1.06 -6.01 3.90
N ASP A 357 0.13 -5.16 4.32
CA ASP A 357 -0.74 -4.39 3.44
C ASP A 357 -0.05 -3.07 3.05
N GLU A 358 0.57 -3.08 1.87
CA GLU A 358 1.23 -1.92 1.27
C GLU A 358 0.38 -1.28 0.17
N VAL A 359 -0.94 -1.52 0.18
CA VAL A 359 -1.88 -0.90 -0.76
C VAL A 359 -1.76 0.63 -0.75
N GLN A 360 -1.43 1.26 0.38
CA GLN A 360 -1.30 2.72 0.48
C GLN A 360 0.13 3.23 0.69
N THR A 361 0.93 2.51 1.48
CA THR A 361 2.30 2.91 1.84
C THR A 361 3.32 2.59 0.74
N GLY A 362 3.05 1.59 -0.09
CA GLY A 362 3.96 1.13 -1.12
C GLY A 362 4.15 2.13 -2.26
N VAL A 363 5.14 1.82 -3.09
CA VAL A 363 5.56 2.60 -4.26
C VAL A 363 6.11 3.97 -3.86
N GLY A 364 7.09 4.00 -2.95
CA GLY A 364 8.04 5.11 -2.83
C GLY A 364 7.71 6.22 -1.83
N ALA A 365 6.45 6.37 -1.41
CA ALA A 365 6.00 7.55 -0.66
C ALA A 365 6.69 7.74 0.70
N THR A 366 7.21 6.65 1.28
CA THR A 366 7.90 6.66 2.57
C THR A 366 9.42 6.87 2.46
N GLY A 367 9.94 7.20 1.27
CA GLY A 367 11.38 7.26 1.01
C GLY A 367 12.05 5.90 0.83
N LYS A 368 11.25 4.82 0.81
CA LYS A 368 11.61 3.46 0.37
C LYS A 368 10.56 2.99 -0.61
N PHE A 369 10.90 2.04 -1.50
CA PHE A 369 9.91 1.56 -2.47
C PHE A 369 8.76 0.87 -1.74
N TRP A 370 9.07 0.00 -0.79
CA TRP A 370 8.11 -0.57 0.17
C TRP A 370 8.40 -0.05 1.58
N ALA A 371 7.37 0.38 2.30
CA ALA A 371 7.56 0.96 3.64
C ALA A 371 8.08 -0.05 4.67
N HIS A 372 7.77 -1.34 4.53
CA HIS A 372 8.30 -2.37 5.43
C HIS A 372 9.81 -2.54 5.35
N GLU A 373 10.47 -2.02 4.32
CA GLU A 373 11.94 -1.99 4.23
C GLU A 373 12.57 -1.21 5.41
N HIS A 374 11.84 -0.25 5.99
CA HIS A 374 12.28 0.48 7.19
C HIS A 374 12.40 -0.39 8.43
N TRP A 375 11.77 -1.57 8.46
CA TRP A 375 11.76 -2.43 9.64
C TRP A 375 13.03 -3.25 9.81
N ASN A 376 13.79 -3.43 8.72
CA ASN A 376 14.97 -4.30 8.68
C ASN A 376 14.69 -5.69 9.27
N LEU A 377 13.61 -6.33 8.82
CA LEU A 377 13.26 -7.67 9.26
C LEU A 377 14.37 -8.68 8.93
N GLU A 378 14.65 -9.61 9.85
CA GLU A 378 15.58 -10.72 9.60
C GLU A 378 15.04 -11.70 8.54
N SER A 379 13.72 -11.86 8.48
CA SER A 379 13.04 -12.64 7.45
C SER A 379 11.93 -11.82 6.82
N ALA A 380 11.81 -11.92 5.49
CA ALA A 380 10.77 -11.25 4.73
C ALA A 380 9.37 -11.57 5.28
N PRO A 381 8.38 -10.66 5.15
CA PRO A 381 6.98 -11.01 5.35
C PRO A 381 6.57 -12.15 4.40
N ASP A 382 5.52 -12.89 4.72
CA ASP A 382 5.15 -14.04 3.88
C ASP A 382 4.37 -13.60 2.63
N ILE A 383 3.57 -12.53 2.76
CA ILE A 383 2.79 -11.92 1.68
C ILE A 383 2.87 -10.39 1.79
N VAL A 384 3.00 -9.70 0.66
CA VAL A 384 2.88 -8.23 0.58
C VAL A 384 1.83 -7.86 -0.45
N THR A 385 0.75 -7.19 -0.05
CA THR A 385 -0.31 -6.74 -0.97
C THR A 385 -0.06 -5.31 -1.43
N PHE A 386 -0.45 -4.99 -2.67
CA PHE A 386 -0.21 -3.67 -3.28
C PHE A 386 -1.38 -3.26 -4.20
N SER A 387 -1.59 -1.94 -4.34
CA SER A 387 -2.49 -1.34 -5.31
C SER A 387 -2.24 0.18 -5.42
N LYS A 388 -3.28 1.02 -5.52
CA LYS A 388 -3.24 2.49 -5.57
C LYS A 388 -2.17 3.05 -6.51
N LYS A 389 -1.01 3.49 -5.98
CA LYS A 389 0.11 4.03 -6.78
C LYS A 389 0.60 3.04 -7.84
N ALA A 390 0.46 1.75 -7.59
CA ALA A 390 0.79 0.73 -8.58
C ALA A 390 -0.16 0.76 -9.79
N GLN A 391 -1.37 1.33 -9.67
CA GLN A 391 -2.44 1.37 -10.68
C GLN A 391 -2.94 0.02 -11.21
N THR A 392 -2.23 -1.06 -10.90
CA THR A 392 -2.68 -2.45 -10.86
C THR A 392 -2.78 -2.89 -9.39
N ALA A 393 -3.10 -4.15 -9.13
CA ALA A 393 -3.10 -4.70 -7.78
C ALA A 393 -2.59 -6.14 -7.76
N GLY A 394 -2.29 -6.64 -6.56
CA GLY A 394 -1.90 -8.03 -6.38
C GLY A 394 -1.25 -8.27 -5.03
N TYR A 395 -0.67 -9.45 -4.87
CA TYR A 395 0.20 -9.74 -3.76
C TYR A 395 1.47 -10.48 -4.20
N TYR A 396 2.59 -10.10 -3.61
CA TYR A 396 3.87 -10.81 -3.74
C TYR A 396 3.96 -11.90 -2.69
N PHE A 397 4.67 -12.98 -3.03
CA PHE A 397 4.99 -14.07 -2.11
C PHE A 397 6.26 -14.80 -2.58
N GLY A 398 6.91 -15.54 -1.68
CA GLY A 398 8.12 -16.31 -2.00
C GLY A 398 8.05 -17.80 -1.66
N ASN A 399 7.10 -18.19 -0.81
CA ASN A 399 6.89 -19.60 -0.44
C ASN A 399 6.02 -20.30 -1.48
N ASP A 400 6.55 -21.35 -2.13
CA ASP A 400 5.80 -22.16 -3.10
C ASP A 400 4.54 -22.81 -2.51
N ASP A 401 4.50 -23.09 -1.21
CA ASP A 401 3.32 -23.64 -0.54
C ASP A 401 2.12 -22.66 -0.52
N LEU A 402 2.33 -21.38 -0.81
CA LEU A 402 1.27 -20.39 -0.97
C LEU A 402 0.60 -20.47 -2.35
N ARG A 403 1.17 -21.22 -3.31
CA ARG A 403 0.47 -21.58 -4.54
C ARG A 403 -0.59 -22.64 -4.22
N PRO A 404 -1.86 -22.46 -4.63
CA PRO A 404 -2.87 -23.48 -4.45
C PRO A 404 -2.47 -24.81 -5.10
N ASN A 405 -2.73 -25.91 -4.41
CA ASN A 405 -2.46 -27.27 -4.89
C ASN A 405 -3.29 -27.76 -6.07
N LYS A 406 -4.39 -27.08 -6.36
CA LYS A 406 -5.23 -27.36 -7.52
C LYS A 406 -5.52 -26.05 -8.25
N ALA A 407 -5.63 -26.14 -9.57
CA ALA A 407 -6.06 -25.04 -10.42
C ALA A 407 -7.46 -24.53 -10.01
N TYR A 408 -7.84 -23.34 -10.48
CA TYR A 408 -9.16 -22.71 -10.26
C TYR A 408 -9.53 -22.34 -8.81
N ARG A 409 -8.67 -22.59 -7.82
CA ARG A 409 -8.92 -22.17 -6.42
C ARG A 409 -8.62 -20.69 -6.20
N GLN A 410 -7.45 -20.25 -6.66
CA GLN A 410 -7.10 -18.82 -6.71
C GLN A 410 -7.31 -18.35 -8.15
N PHE A 411 -8.50 -17.82 -8.42
CA PHE A 411 -8.95 -17.53 -9.78
C PHE A 411 -10.06 -16.47 -9.77
N ASN A 412 -10.13 -15.68 -10.84
CA ASN A 412 -11.29 -14.90 -11.24
C ASN A 412 -11.18 -14.64 -12.76
N THR A 413 -12.17 -13.98 -13.36
CA THR A 413 -12.23 -13.80 -14.83
C THR A 413 -10.98 -13.15 -15.42
N TRP A 414 -10.42 -12.12 -14.78
CA TRP A 414 -9.34 -11.32 -15.38
C TRP A 414 -7.96 -11.61 -14.78
N MET A 415 -7.87 -12.03 -13.52
CA MET A 415 -6.62 -12.28 -12.79
C MET A 415 -5.58 -11.16 -12.96
N GLY A 416 -6.02 -9.90 -12.88
CA GLY A 416 -5.21 -8.74 -13.23
C GLY A 416 -5.65 -8.09 -14.52
N ASP A 417 -4.89 -7.11 -15.00
CA ASP A 417 -5.21 -6.40 -16.23
C ASP A 417 -3.89 -6.03 -16.92
N PRO A 418 -3.60 -6.55 -18.12
CA PRO A 418 -2.36 -6.27 -18.82
C PRO A 418 -2.13 -4.79 -19.09
N ALA A 419 -3.19 -4.02 -19.37
CA ALA A 419 -3.08 -2.57 -19.59
C ALA A 419 -2.59 -1.88 -18.30
N ARG A 420 -3.09 -2.33 -17.13
CA ARG A 420 -2.63 -1.81 -15.84
C ARG A 420 -1.22 -2.27 -15.49
N ALA A 421 -0.83 -3.48 -15.84
CA ALA A 421 0.54 -3.96 -15.65
C ALA A 421 1.55 -3.19 -16.52
N LEU A 422 1.23 -2.91 -17.78
CA LEU A 422 2.03 -2.07 -18.67
C LEU A 422 2.16 -0.64 -18.15
N LEU A 423 1.06 -0.06 -17.66
CA LEU A 423 1.08 1.27 -17.07
C LEU A 423 1.93 1.31 -15.79
N PHE A 424 1.85 0.28 -14.95
CA PHE A 424 2.70 0.18 -13.77
C PHE A 424 4.18 0.04 -14.12
N LYS A 425 4.51 -0.76 -15.14
CA LYS A 425 5.87 -0.84 -15.69
C LYS A 425 6.39 0.54 -16.13
N ALA A 426 5.56 1.37 -16.76
CA ALA A 426 5.93 2.74 -17.11
C ALA A 426 6.12 3.65 -15.87
N ILE A 427 5.28 3.49 -14.84
CA ILE A 427 5.44 4.18 -13.55
C ILE A 427 6.78 3.80 -12.90
N ILE A 428 7.12 2.51 -12.83
CA ILE A 428 8.38 2.03 -12.26
C ILE A 428 9.57 2.64 -13.01
N LYS A 429 9.55 2.60 -14.34
CA LYS A 429 10.60 3.21 -15.17
C LYS A 429 10.75 4.70 -14.91
N GLU A 430 9.65 5.42 -14.72
CA GLU A 430 9.70 6.85 -14.41
C GLU A 430 10.26 7.13 -13.01
N ILE A 431 9.89 6.30 -12.03
CA ILE A 431 10.46 6.33 -10.68
C ILE A 431 11.98 6.11 -10.72
N GLU A 432 12.45 5.12 -11.46
CA GLU A 432 13.87 4.81 -11.63
C GLU A 432 14.61 5.92 -12.39
N ARG A 433 14.05 6.40 -13.51
CA ARG A 433 14.67 7.43 -14.37
C ARG A 433 14.91 8.73 -13.63
N LEU A 434 14.01 9.09 -12.71
CA LEU A 434 14.05 10.34 -11.95
C LEU A 434 14.52 10.16 -10.51
N ASP A 435 14.93 8.95 -10.10
CA ASP A 435 15.33 8.64 -8.71
C ASP A 435 14.30 9.09 -7.66
N LEU A 436 13.01 8.89 -7.96
CA LEU A 436 11.92 9.53 -7.21
C LEU A 436 11.80 9.03 -5.77
N VAL A 437 12.22 7.79 -5.46
CA VAL A 437 12.22 7.27 -4.09
C VAL A 437 13.17 8.08 -3.22
N LYS A 438 14.38 8.34 -3.72
CA LYS A 438 15.38 9.14 -3.01
C LYS A 438 14.94 10.59 -2.88
N HIS A 439 14.45 11.21 -3.95
CA HIS A 439 13.94 12.58 -3.89
C HIS A 439 12.72 12.73 -2.96
N THR A 440 11.88 11.71 -2.87
CA THR A 440 10.76 11.68 -1.91
C THR A 440 11.28 11.66 -0.47
N ALA A 441 12.36 10.91 -0.19
CA ALA A 441 13.00 10.92 1.13
C ALA A 441 13.56 12.32 1.46
N GLU A 442 14.34 12.91 0.55
CA GLU A 442 14.97 14.23 0.72
C GLU A 442 13.93 15.35 0.91
N THR A 443 12.91 15.39 0.05
CA THR A 443 11.82 16.37 0.12
C THR A 443 10.97 16.16 1.39
N GLY A 444 10.80 14.91 1.81
CA GLY A 444 10.13 14.54 3.05
C GLY A 444 10.78 15.14 4.29
N GLU A 445 12.11 15.07 4.38
CA GLU A 445 12.87 15.68 5.49
C GLU A 445 12.69 17.19 5.53
N TYR A 446 12.76 17.85 4.38
CA TYR A 446 12.51 19.29 4.25
C TYR A 446 11.10 19.67 4.73
N LEU A 447 10.09 18.96 4.22
CA LEU A 447 8.69 19.20 4.54
C LEU A 447 8.40 18.95 6.02
N TYR A 448 8.95 17.87 6.60
CA TYR A 448 8.80 17.57 8.02
C TYR A 448 9.37 18.69 8.89
N ALA A 449 10.58 19.17 8.60
CA ALA A 449 11.21 20.27 9.33
C ALA A 449 10.39 21.57 9.26
N GLY A 450 9.78 21.86 8.10
CA GLY A 450 8.85 22.97 7.93
C GLY A 450 7.59 22.83 8.77
N LEU A 451 6.96 21.65 8.77
CA LEU A 451 5.79 21.36 9.60
C LEU A 451 6.11 21.41 11.09
N GLU A 452 7.28 20.94 11.51
CA GLU A 452 7.75 21.02 12.89
C GLU A 452 7.92 22.48 13.33
N SER A 453 8.43 23.34 12.45
CA SER A 453 8.54 24.78 12.69
C SER A 453 7.16 25.44 12.84
N LEU A 454 6.18 25.05 12.00
CA LEU A 454 4.80 25.50 12.15
C LEU A 454 4.16 24.96 13.44
N ALA A 455 4.46 23.73 13.85
CA ALA A 455 3.93 23.14 15.08
C ALA A 455 4.41 23.89 16.32
N LYS A 456 5.68 24.31 16.34
CA LYS A 456 6.23 25.17 17.40
C LYS A 456 5.55 26.54 17.44
N LYS A 457 5.16 27.09 16.27
CA LYS A 457 4.53 28.41 16.16
C LYS A 457 3.02 28.38 16.45
N TYR A 458 2.33 27.31 16.07
CA TYR A 458 0.89 27.11 16.21
C TYR A 458 0.58 25.78 16.93
N PRO A 459 1.02 25.59 18.18
CA PRO A 459 0.89 24.32 18.91
C PRO A 459 -0.56 23.90 19.20
N ASN A 460 -1.50 24.84 19.08
CA ASN A 460 -2.93 24.55 19.20
C ASN A 460 -3.54 23.99 17.91
N GLU A 461 -2.91 24.23 16.76
CA GLU A 461 -3.39 23.82 15.43
C GLU A 461 -2.73 22.54 14.92
N ILE A 462 -1.44 22.34 15.24
CA ILE A 462 -0.64 21.17 14.83
C ILE A 462 -0.19 20.42 16.08
N LYS A 463 -0.79 19.26 16.30
CA LYS A 463 -0.46 18.32 17.38
C LYS A 463 0.03 17.01 16.78
N ASP A 464 0.79 16.24 17.55
CA ASP A 464 1.18 14.87 17.19
C ASP A 464 1.72 14.72 15.76
N LEU A 465 2.58 15.65 15.34
CA LEU A 465 3.25 15.62 14.04
C LEU A 465 4.06 14.31 13.92
N ARG A 466 3.86 13.60 12.81
CA ARG A 466 4.38 12.25 12.59
C ARG A 466 4.77 11.99 11.15
N GLY A 467 5.58 10.95 10.96
CA GLY A 467 6.20 10.59 9.68
C GLY A 467 7.65 11.06 9.50
N LYS A 468 8.34 11.49 10.56
CA LYS A 468 9.79 11.80 10.51
C LYS A 468 10.57 10.63 9.92
N GLY A 469 11.43 10.86 8.92
CA GLY A 469 12.16 9.79 8.25
C GLY A 469 11.31 8.89 7.33
N GLN A 470 10.05 9.23 7.08
CA GLN A 470 9.12 8.45 6.25
C GLN A 470 8.72 9.22 4.98
N GLY A 471 9.68 9.89 4.35
CA GLY A 471 9.46 10.64 3.11
C GLY A 471 8.32 11.65 3.24
N THR A 472 7.44 11.70 2.24
CA THR A 472 6.31 12.64 2.23
C THR A 472 5.01 12.05 2.81
N PHE A 473 5.09 10.84 3.40
CA PHE A 473 3.99 10.18 4.08
C PHE A 473 3.83 10.72 5.51
N LEU A 474 3.33 11.95 5.62
CA LEU A 474 3.28 12.73 6.86
C LEU A 474 1.85 13.00 7.31
N ALA A 475 1.67 13.23 8.60
CA ALA A 475 0.40 13.68 9.17
C ALA A 475 0.59 14.48 10.46
N PHE A 476 -0.44 15.23 10.85
CA PHE A 476 -0.56 15.86 12.15
C PHE A 476 -2.02 15.93 12.56
N ASP A 477 -2.29 16.06 13.84
CA ASP A 477 -3.62 16.25 14.38
C ASP A 477 -3.96 17.74 14.49
N SER A 478 -5.19 18.09 14.13
CA SER A 478 -5.77 19.41 14.36
C SER A 478 -7.10 19.28 15.08
N PRO A 479 -7.36 20.07 16.15
CA PRO A 479 -8.65 20.05 16.84
C PRO A 479 -9.81 20.52 15.94
N ARG A 480 -9.50 21.20 14.84
CA ARG A 480 -10.47 21.70 13.86
C ARG A 480 -10.20 21.16 12.45
N ARG A 481 -9.73 19.91 12.36
CA ARG A 481 -9.34 19.20 11.13
C ARG A 481 -10.21 19.54 9.92
N ASP A 482 -11.52 19.34 10.01
CA ASP A 482 -12.42 19.56 8.86
C ASP A 482 -12.48 21.03 8.40
N ALA A 483 -12.32 21.98 9.33
CA ALA A 483 -12.22 23.40 8.98
C ALA A 483 -10.90 23.70 8.26
N VAL A 484 -9.79 23.09 8.68
CA VAL A 484 -8.49 23.19 7.99
C VAL A 484 -8.59 22.66 6.56
N LEU A 485 -9.18 21.48 6.34
CA LEU A 485 -9.34 20.92 4.99
C LEU A 485 -10.18 21.81 4.08
N ARG A 486 -11.26 22.40 4.61
CA ARG A 486 -12.11 23.34 3.84
C ARG A 486 -11.34 24.63 3.53
N ALA A 487 -10.65 25.20 4.51
CA ALA A 487 -9.86 26.41 4.32
C ALA A 487 -8.70 26.20 3.34
N ALA A 488 -8.06 25.03 3.33
CA ALA A 488 -6.97 24.70 2.41
C ALA A 488 -7.32 24.94 0.94
N LYS A 489 -8.55 24.61 0.53
CA LYS A 489 -9.01 24.87 -0.85
C LYS A 489 -9.02 26.35 -1.20
N SER A 490 -9.40 27.22 -0.26
CA SER A 490 -9.42 28.68 -0.48
C SER A 490 -8.04 29.29 -0.70
N VAL A 491 -6.99 28.63 -0.20
CA VAL A 491 -5.58 29.00 -0.45
C VAL A 491 -4.93 28.14 -1.53
N GLY A 492 -5.73 27.38 -2.28
CA GLY A 492 -5.28 26.61 -3.44
C GLY A 492 -4.62 25.28 -3.12
N ILE A 493 -4.97 24.62 -2.01
CA ILE A 493 -4.39 23.34 -1.60
C ILE A 493 -5.50 22.28 -1.49
N ASN A 494 -5.32 21.15 -2.19
CA ASN A 494 -6.11 19.94 -1.98
C ASN A 494 -5.36 19.00 -1.04
N ILE A 495 -5.94 18.71 0.13
CA ILE A 495 -5.30 17.98 1.23
C ILE A 495 -6.32 17.03 1.89
N GLY A 496 -5.82 15.91 2.43
CA GLY A 496 -6.66 14.84 2.96
C GLY A 496 -6.80 14.86 4.49
N GLY A 497 -7.87 14.24 4.98
CA GLY A 497 -8.00 13.86 6.38
C GLY A 497 -8.04 12.35 6.56
N SER A 498 -7.64 11.86 7.74
CA SER A 498 -7.80 10.49 8.21
C SER A 498 -8.23 10.46 9.67
N GLY A 499 -8.80 9.33 10.14
CA GLY A 499 -9.37 9.24 11.48
C GLY A 499 -10.32 10.41 11.82
N GLU A 500 -10.35 10.76 13.10
CA GLU A 500 -11.15 11.88 13.61
C GLU A 500 -10.44 13.23 13.46
N LYS A 501 -9.12 13.29 13.71
CA LYS A 501 -8.38 14.55 13.93
C LYS A 501 -7.22 14.78 12.97
N ALA A 502 -6.79 13.77 12.21
CA ALA A 502 -5.58 13.86 11.41
C ALA A 502 -5.82 14.62 10.09
N VAL A 503 -4.93 15.58 9.81
CA VAL A 503 -4.63 16.10 8.48
C VAL A 503 -3.45 15.30 7.94
N ARG A 504 -3.57 14.76 6.73
CA ARG A 504 -2.57 13.85 6.15
C ARG A 504 -2.09 14.32 4.79
N LEU A 505 -0.81 14.06 4.54
CA LEU A 505 -0.10 14.40 3.31
C LEU A 505 0.18 13.13 2.53
N ARG A 506 -0.25 13.13 1.27
CA ARG A 506 -0.03 12.07 0.28
C ARG A 506 0.32 12.69 -1.07
N PRO A 507 1.35 13.56 -1.15
CA PRO A 507 1.74 14.12 -2.43
C PRO A 507 2.27 13.03 -3.36
N MET A 508 2.38 13.39 -4.64
CA MET A 508 2.97 12.55 -5.66
C MET A 508 4.49 12.48 -5.47
N LEU A 509 5.16 11.48 -6.05
CA LEU A 509 6.61 11.28 -5.90
C LEU A 509 7.44 12.35 -6.62
N ILE A 510 6.82 13.12 -7.51
CA ILE A 510 7.40 14.29 -8.18
C ILE A 510 7.26 15.59 -7.37
N PHE A 511 6.77 15.51 -6.12
CA PHE A 511 6.69 16.66 -5.23
C PHE A 511 8.09 17.08 -4.79
N GLN A 512 8.33 18.39 -4.71
CA GLN A 512 9.67 18.98 -4.51
C GLN A 512 9.60 20.06 -3.42
N GLU A 513 10.75 20.56 -2.97
CA GLU A 513 10.84 21.65 -1.98
C GLU A 513 10.02 22.90 -2.37
N ALA A 514 9.98 23.26 -3.66
CA ALA A 514 9.16 24.38 -4.13
C ALA A 514 7.66 24.17 -3.83
N HIS A 515 7.17 22.93 -3.97
CA HIS A 515 5.81 22.55 -3.62
C HIS A 515 5.60 22.52 -2.10
N ALA A 516 6.61 22.05 -1.35
CA ALA A 516 6.59 22.07 0.11
C ALA A 516 6.44 23.50 0.64
N ASN A 517 7.14 24.48 0.06
CA ASN A 517 7.02 25.88 0.43
C ASN A 517 5.61 26.42 0.23
N ILE A 518 4.99 26.16 -0.92
CA ILE A 518 3.59 26.55 -1.20
C ILE A 518 2.65 25.96 -0.14
N LEU A 519 2.82 24.67 0.19
CA LEU A 519 2.02 24.00 1.22
C LEU A 519 2.21 24.64 2.60
N LEU A 520 3.46 24.85 3.04
CA LEU A 520 3.79 25.41 4.35
C LEU A 520 3.26 26.84 4.49
N GLU A 521 3.42 27.68 3.47
CA GLU A 521 2.88 29.03 3.43
C GLU A 521 1.35 29.04 3.47
N GLY A 522 0.70 28.13 2.72
CA GLY A 522 -0.75 27.99 2.72
C GLY A 522 -1.30 27.54 4.07
N LEU A 523 -0.67 26.55 4.70
CA LEU A 523 -1.02 26.12 6.06
C LEU A 523 -0.83 27.26 7.06
N GLU A 524 0.27 28.00 6.98
CA GLU A 524 0.49 29.15 7.87
C GLU A 524 -0.60 30.22 7.72
N LYS A 525 -1.04 30.53 6.50
CA LYS A 525 -2.15 31.47 6.26
C LYS A 525 -3.45 30.99 6.92
N ILE A 526 -3.70 29.68 6.96
CA ILE A 526 -4.89 29.08 7.60
C ILE A 526 -4.80 29.15 9.13
N PHE A 527 -3.60 29.02 9.71
CA PHE A 527 -3.42 29.01 11.16
C PHE A 527 -3.27 30.40 11.80
N LYS A 528 -2.92 31.42 11.01
CA LYS A 528 -2.91 32.83 11.46
C LYS A 528 -4.30 33.41 11.67
N ASN A 529 -5.30 32.90 10.96
CA ASN A 529 -6.68 33.36 10.94
C ASN A 529 -7.58 32.39 11.71
#